data_AF-A0A376NIW5-F1
#
_entry.id   AF-A0A376NIW5-F1
#
_cell.length_a   1.000
_cell.length_b   1.000
_cell.length_c   1.000
_cell.angle_alpha   90.00
_cell.angle_beta   90.00
_cell.angle_gamma   90.00
#
_symmetry.space_group_name_H-M   'P 1'
#
loop_
_entity.id
_entity.type
_entity.pdbx_description
1 polymer ?
#
loop_
_entity_poly.entity_id
_entity_poly.type
_entity_poly.pdbx_seq_one_letter_code
_entity_poly.pdbx_strand_id
1 'polypeptide(L)' 'MLSWLLEYAPSRLTGTGACVFAEFDTESEARQVLEQAPEWLNGFVAKGANLSPLHRAML' A
#
# COMPACT_ATOMS: atom_id res chain seq x y z
N MET A 1 6.40 10.29 -6.01
CA MET A 1 5.69 9.17 -5.37
C MET A 1 5.42 9.45 -3.90
N LEU A 2 6.45 9.53 -3.04
CA LEU A 2 6.25 9.76 -1.60
C LEU A 2 5.51 11.07 -1.28
N SER A 3 5.91 12.18 -1.91
CA SER A 3 5.23 13.48 -1.73
C SER A 3 3.76 13.47 -2.13
N TRP A 4 3.36 12.62 -3.09
CA TRP A 4 1.96 12.50 -3.50
C TRP A 4 1.14 11.70 -2.48
N LEU A 5 1.68 10.58 -1.98
CA LEU A 5 0.98 9.74 -1.01
C LEU A 5 0.83 10.39 0.37
N LEU A 6 1.77 11.24 0.78
CA LEU A 6 1.72 11.97 2.05
C LEU A 6 0.51 12.91 2.19
N GLU A 7 -0.10 13.32 1.08
CA GLU A 7 -1.33 14.14 1.09
C GLU A 7 -2.57 13.33 1.50
N TYR A 8 -2.52 11.99 1.45
CA TYR A 8 -3.67 11.12 1.68
C TYR A 8 -3.54 10.27 2.93
N ALA A 9 -2.31 9.82 3.27
CA ALA A 9 -2.08 8.95 4.42
C ALA A 9 -0.61 8.94 4.86
N PRO A 10 -0.31 8.51 6.11
CA PRO A 10 1.05 8.26 6.56
C PRO A 10 1.78 7.34 5.60
N SER A 11 2.86 7.84 5.00
CA SER A 11 3.54 7.16 3.89
C SER A 11 5.03 7.03 4.14
N ARG A 12 5.60 5.86 3.84
CA ARG A 12 7.01 5.53 4.12
C ARG A 12 7.62 4.66 3.04
N LEU A 13 8.94 4.75 2.90
CA LEU A 13 9.71 3.87 2.03
C LEU A 13 9.89 2.50 2.70
N THR A 14 9.88 1.42 1.89
CA THR A 14 10.12 0.05 2.37
C THR A 14 11.42 -0.51 1.81
N GLY A 15 12.17 -1.27 2.61
CA GLY A 15 13.53 -1.72 2.28
C GLY A 15 14.48 -0.54 2.04
N THR A 16 15.25 -0.60 0.95
CA THR A 16 16.08 0.51 0.45
C THR A 16 15.44 1.23 -0.74
N GLY A 17 14.16 0.97 -1.00
CA GLY A 17 13.41 1.55 -2.13
C GLY A 17 13.54 0.73 -3.41
N ALA A 18 12.84 1.08 -4.49
CA ALA A 18 12.11 2.34 -4.72
C ALA A 18 10.63 2.36 -4.26
N CYS A 19 10.11 1.25 -3.71
CA CYS A 19 8.70 1.17 -3.30
C CYS A 19 8.40 2.03 -2.06
N VAL A 20 7.21 2.64 -2.07
CA VAL A 20 6.63 3.42 -0.98
C VAL A 20 5.27 2.80 -0.66
N PHE A 21 4.88 2.79 0.62
CA PHE A 21 3.55 2.38 1.05
C PHE A 21 2.87 3.50 1.83
N ALA A 22 1.54 3.50 1.78
CA ALA A 22 0.65 4.34 2.58
C ALA A 22 -0.28 3.44 3.40
N GLU A 23 -0.53 3.79 4.65
CA GLU A 23 -1.35 3.00 5.58
C GLU A 23 -2.79 3.49 5.61
N PHE A 24 -3.75 2.57 5.52
CA PHE A 24 -5.17 2.86 5.58
C PHE A 24 -5.86 1.84 6.49
N ASP A 25 -6.89 2.28 7.21
CA ASP A 25 -7.66 1.40 8.09
C ASP A 25 -8.61 0.48 7.32
N THR A 26 -9.04 0.91 6.12
CA THR A 26 -10.00 0.16 5.31
C THR A 26 -9.52 -0.03 3.87
N GLU A 27 -9.93 -1.15 3.26
CA GLU A 27 -9.66 -1.42 1.85
C GLU A 27 -10.35 -0.39 0.92
N SER A 28 -11.54 0.07 1.30
CA SER A 28 -12.30 1.05 0.51
C SER A 28 -11.55 2.37 0.36
N GLU A 29 -11.00 2.88 1.47
CA GLU A 29 -10.22 4.12 1.46
C GLU A 29 -8.93 3.97 0.64
N ALA A 30 -8.21 2.85 0.82
CA ALA A 30 -7.00 2.56 0.04
C ALA A 30 -7.28 2.50 -1.47
N ARG A 31 -8.40 1.88 -1.88
CA ARG A 31 -8.80 1.80 -3.30
C ARG A 31 -9.23 3.16 -3.85
N GLN A 32 -9.97 3.96 -3.08
CA GLN A 32 -10.37 5.31 -3.47
C GLN A 32 -9.15 6.22 -3.71
N VAL A 33 -8.09 6.07 -2.92
CA VAL A 33 -6.84 6.81 -3.17
C VAL A 33 -6.10 6.26 -4.40
N LEU A 34 -6.08 4.93 -4.59
CA LEU A 34 -5.46 4.34 -5.78
C LEU A 34 -6.15 4.79 -7.09
N GLU A 35 -7.47 4.97 -7.08
CA GLU A 35 -8.22 5.48 -8.24
C GLU A 35 -7.88 6.94 -8.59
N GLN A 36 -7.42 7.72 -7.62
CA GLN A 36 -6.93 9.09 -7.81
C GLN A 36 -5.44 9.15 -8.17
N ALA A 37 -4.74 8.00 -8.11
CA ALA A 37 -3.32 7.96 -8.34
C ALA A 37 -2.98 8.30 -9.79
N PRO A 38 -1.96 9.13 -10.04
CA PRO A 38 -1.48 9.38 -11.38
C PRO A 38 -1.06 8.08 -12.07
N GLU A 39 -1.25 7.97 -13.39
CA GLU A 39 -0.93 6.75 -14.16
C GLU A 39 0.54 6.30 -14.05
N TRP A 40 1.47 7.22 -13.80
CA TRP A 40 2.89 6.89 -13.59
C TRP A 40 3.16 6.17 -12.26
N LEU A 41 2.18 6.16 -11.35
CA LEU A 41 2.26 5.52 -10.06
C LEU A 41 1.76 4.08 -10.20
N ASN A 42 2.70 3.15 -10.37
CA ASN A 42 2.42 1.71 -10.48
C ASN A 42 1.98 1.13 -9.12
N GLY A 43 0.76 1.46 -8.68
CA GLY A 43 0.22 1.12 -7.37
C GLY A 43 -0.66 -0.14 -7.37
N PHE A 44 -0.76 -0.76 -6.20
CA PHE A 44 -1.74 -1.82 -5.92
C PHE A 44 -2.18 -1.73 -4.45
N VAL A 45 -3.35 -2.30 -4.14
CA VAL A 45 -3.85 -2.42 -2.76
C VAL A 45 -3.63 -3.83 -2.25
N ALA A 46 -3.12 -3.96 -1.03
CA ALA A 46 -2.95 -5.23 -0.33
C ALA A 46 -3.19 -5.07 1.16
N LYS A 47 -3.58 -6.17 1.83
CA LYS A 47 -3.78 -6.22 3.28
C LYS A 47 -2.56 -6.81 3.97
N GLY A 48 -2.01 -6.10 4.97
CA GLY A 48 -0.99 -6.65 5.86
C GLY A 48 -1.52 -7.85 6.65
N ALA A 49 -0.72 -8.91 6.76
CA ALA A 49 -1.08 -10.12 7.48
C ALA A 49 0.04 -10.55 8.43
N ASN A 50 -0.33 -10.85 9.68
CA ASN A 50 0.63 -11.29 10.71
C ASN A 50 1.06 -12.76 10.54
N LEU A 51 0.27 -13.56 9.81
CA LEU A 51 0.62 -14.92 9.43
C LEU A 51 0.92 -14.95 7.93
N SER A 52 2.09 -15.47 7.57
CA SER A 52 2.49 -15.68 6.19
C SER A 52 1.39 -16.43 5.41
N PRO A 53 0.98 -15.94 4.23
CA PRO A 53 0.03 -16.66 3.37
C PRO A 53 0.49 -18.09 3.05
N LEU A 54 1.80 -18.32 2.91
CA LEU A 54 2.37 -19.66 2.72
C LEU A 54 2.06 -20.56 3.91
N HIS A 55 2.34 -20.11 5.13
CA HIS A 55 2.06 -20.90 6.34
C HIS A 55 0.56 -21.15 6.52
N ARG A 56 -0.29 -20.16 6.21
CA ARG A 56 -1.75 -20.34 6.23
C ARG A 56 -2.22 -21.44 5.28
N ALA A 57 -1.59 -21.59 4.11
CA ALA A 57 -1.95 -22.60 3.12
C ALA A 57 -1.47 -24.02 3.47
N MET A 58 -0.66 -24.17 4.52
CA MET A 58 -0.15 -25.45 5.02
C MET A 58 -0.91 -25.96 6.26
N LEU A 59 -1.92 -25.22 6.72
CA LEU A 59 -2.87 -25.64 7.76
C LEU A 59 -4.04 -26.40 7.13
#